data_AF-A0A9Q2LAF4-F1
#
_entry.id   AF-A0A9Q2LAF4-F1
#
_cell.length_a   1.000
_cell.length_b   1.000
_cell.length_c   1.000
_cell.angle_alpha   90.00
_cell.angle_beta   90.00
_cell.angle_gamma   90.00
#
_symmetry.space_group_name_H-M   'P 1'
#
loop_
_entity.id
_entity.type
_entity.pdbx_description
1 polymer ?
#
loop_
_entity_poly.entity_id
_entity_poly.type
_entity_poly.pdbx_seq_one_letter_code
_entity_poly.pdbx_strand_id
1 'polypeptide(L)'
;MKRLKELTLYDQSIQKLEFYLYHIEFLKQKQAINLNDQIMINLLLNVFKSSMEYSIKYLRNYNKINKKINSYIPNKNDFKNDENFYNVLEQRFGVRDEKGRTIFDNLFSTNLYNEFNKMQNNEKHSSINIHRKNIIENSGSGVYGNNILINNVTIIRDEDSDSKGIVIDDKEIDITKNEGYTYNEKLYFEYNDREVFSFLDEVYHMVNNFVLDIKEYIENRRDERGRY
;
A
#
# COMPACT_ATOMS: atom_id res chain seq x y z
N MET A 1 -11.63 -27.66 -1.94
CA MET A 1 -10.85 -26.43 -1.69
C MET A 1 -9.50 -26.84 -1.13
N LYS A 2 -8.37 -26.37 -1.68
CA LYS A 2 -7.04 -26.63 -1.09
C LYS A 2 -6.94 -25.91 0.26
N ARG A 3 -6.26 -26.52 1.23
CA ARG A 3 -5.93 -25.86 2.50
C ARG A 3 -4.64 -25.05 2.36
N LEU A 4 -4.50 -23.98 3.15
CA LEU A 4 -3.28 -23.13 3.10
C LEU A 4 -1.98 -23.93 3.25
N LYS A 5 -1.98 -25.00 4.06
CA LYS A 5 -0.80 -25.87 4.25
C LYS A 5 -0.38 -26.66 3.00
N GLU A 6 -1.27 -26.78 2.01
CA GLU A 6 -1.05 -27.50 0.75
C GLU A 6 -0.49 -26.57 -0.34
N LEU A 7 -0.39 -25.27 -0.07
CA LEU A 7 0.11 -24.25 -0.98
C LEU A 7 1.64 -24.08 -0.84
N THR A 8 2.32 -23.89 -1.97
CA THR A 8 3.73 -23.48 -1.94
C THR A 8 3.88 -22.07 -1.37
N LEU A 9 5.11 -21.65 -1.02
CA LEU A 9 5.34 -20.28 -0.55
C LEU A 9 4.93 -19.23 -1.59
N TYR A 10 5.13 -19.49 -2.88
CA TYR A 10 4.67 -18.64 -3.96
C TYR A 10 3.13 -18.58 -3.99
N ASP A 11 2.45 -19.73 -3.97
CA ASP A 11 0.99 -19.77 -4.01
C ASP A 11 0.37 -19.07 -2.79
N GLN A 12 1.03 -19.13 -1.62
CA GLN A 12 0.61 -18.38 -0.43
C GLN A 12 0.77 -16.86 -0.60
N SER A 13 1.83 -16.40 -1.29
CA SER A 13 1.98 -14.98 -1.65
C SER A 13 0.86 -14.53 -2.59
N ILE A 14 0.52 -15.34 -3.61
CA ILE A 14 -0.57 -15.03 -4.55
C ILE A 14 -1.92 -14.99 -3.83
N GLN A 15 -2.22 -15.99 -2.99
CA GLN A 15 -3.49 -16.01 -2.25
C GLN A 15 -3.66 -14.78 -1.34
N LYS A 16 -2.56 -14.27 -0.77
CA LYS A 16 -2.54 -13.03 0.01
C LYS A 16 -2.83 -11.80 -0.86
N LEU A 17 -2.26 -11.72 -2.06
CA LEU A 17 -2.53 -10.64 -3.00
C LEU A 17 -3.98 -10.67 -3.52
N GLU A 18 -4.55 -11.86 -3.75
CA GLU A 18 -5.97 -12.02 -4.07
C GLU A 18 -6.87 -11.60 -2.91
N PHE A 19 -6.50 -11.95 -1.67
CA PHE A 19 -7.20 -11.50 -0.47
C PHE A 19 -7.21 -9.96 -0.38
N TYR A 20 -6.07 -9.32 -0.68
CA TYR A 20 -6.00 -7.87 -0.76
C TYR A 20 -6.98 -7.30 -1.80
N LEU A 21 -6.94 -7.81 -3.04
CA LEU A 21 -7.80 -7.34 -4.12
C LEU A 21 -9.29 -7.48 -3.77
N TYR A 22 -9.65 -8.60 -3.13
CA TYR A 22 -11.01 -8.80 -2.65
C TYR A 22 -11.40 -7.67 -1.69
N HIS A 23 -10.63 -7.45 -0.62
CA HIS A 23 -10.99 -6.50 0.42
C HIS A 23 -10.90 -5.02 0.01
N ILE A 24 -9.92 -4.65 -0.83
CA ILE A 24 -9.77 -3.25 -1.23
C ILE A 24 -10.95 -2.77 -2.08
N GLU A 25 -11.53 -3.63 -2.92
CA GLU A 25 -12.68 -3.28 -3.74
C GLU A 25 -13.93 -3.03 -2.89
N PHE A 26 -14.13 -3.75 -1.78
CA PHE A 26 -15.20 -3.43 -0.82
C PHE A 26 -14.96 -2.10 -0.12
N LEU A 27 -13.72 -1.79 0.25
CA LEU A 27 -13.38 -0.53 0.92
C LEU A 27 -13.60 0.68 0.01
N LYS A 28 -13.19 0.59 -1.26
CA LYS A 28 -13.37 1.65 -2.26
C LYS A 28 -14.84 1.98 -2.57
N GLN A 29 -15.76 1.04 -2.33
CA GLN A 29 -17.19 1.24 -2.55
C GLN A 29 -17.89 1.96 -1.40
N LYS A 30 -17.23 2.14 -0.26
CA LYS A 30 -17.82 2.79 0.92
C LYS A 30 -17.86 4.30 0.73
N GLN A 31 -19.00 4.90 1.07
CA GLN A 31 -19.16 6.36 1.11
C GLN A 31 -18.42 7.00 2.28
N ALA A 32 -18.23 6.26 3.38
CA ALA A 32 -17.53 6.73 4.57
C ALA A 32 -16.69 5.60 5.18
N ILE A 33 -15.49 5.95 5.66
CA ILE A 33 -14.52 5.03 6.24
C ILE A 33 -14.56 5.14 7.77
N ASN A 34 -14.83 4.02 8.45
CA ASN A 34 -14.86 3.95 9.91
C ASN A 34 -13.58 3.37 10.50
N LEU A 35 -13.50 3.29 11.84
CA LEU A 35 -12.30 2.78 12.53
C LEU A 35 -11.95 1.33 12.14
N ASN A 36 -12.93 0.43 12.00
CA ASN A 36 -12.66 -0.95 11.60
C ASN A 36 -12.10 -1.03 10.18
N ASP A 37 -12.52 -0.12 9.30
CA ASP A 37 -11.99 -0.01 7.95
C ASP A 37 -10.53 0.49 7.96
N GLN A 38 -10.19 1.43 8.86
CA GLN A 38 -8.81 1.85 9.06
C GLN A 38 -7.92 0.73 9.62
N ILE A 39 -8.45 -0.14 10.49
CA ILE A 39 -7.76 -1.35 10.93
C ILE A 39 -7.56 -2.30 9.75
N MET A 40 -8.59 -2.50 8.91
CA MET A 40 -8.49 -3.34 7.71
C MET A 40 -7.40 -2.82 6.76
N ILE A 41 -7.33 -1.52 6.51
CA ILE A 41 -6.28 -0.88 5.69
C ILE A 41 -4.88 -1.22 6.21
N ASN A 42 -4.65 -1.16 7.52
CA ASN A 42 -3.37 -1.55 8.12
C ASN A 42 -3.08 -3.05 8.00
N LEU A 43 -4.10 -3.90 8.14
CA LEU A 43 -3.96 -5.35 7.90
C LEU A 43 -3.58 -5.64 6.44
N LEU A 44 -4.14 -4.89 5.49
CA LEU A 44 -3.81 -5.01 4.07
C LEU A 44 -2.35 -4.63 3.76
N LEU A 45 -1.79 -3.62 4.43
CA LEU A 45 -0.35 -3.32 4.33
C LEU A 45 0.53 -4.48 4.83
N ASN A 46 0.13 -5.12 5.95
CA ASN A 46 0.82 -6.30 6.47
C ASN A 46 0.73 -7.51 5.52
N VAL A 47 -0.39 -7.65 4.80
CA VAL A 47 -0.57 -8.67 3.77
C VAL A 47 0.51 -8.51 2.68
N PHE A 48 0.75 -7.30 2.19
CA PHE A 48 1.83 -7.01 1.24
C PHE A 48 3.21 -7.39 1.78
N LYS A 49 3.52 -6.98 3.01
CA LYS A 49 4.82 -7.26 3.64
C LYS A 49 5.07 -8.77 3.72
N SER A 50 4.05 -9.50 4.17
CA SER A 50 4.10 -10.95 4.28
C SER A 50 4.25 -11.64 2.93
N SER A 51 3.58 -11.16 1.87
CA SER A 51 3.76 -11.69 0.50
C SER A 51 5.19 -11.56 0.01
N MET A 52 5.83 -10.39 0.23
CA MET A 52 7.25 -10.22 -0.12
C MET A 52 8.16 -11.17 0.66
N GLU A 53 7.92 -11.33 1.96
CA GLU A 53 8.71 -12.24 2.80
C GLU A 53 8.61 -13.70 2.35
N TYR A 54 7.42 -14.12 1.90
CA TYR A 54 7.18 -15.48 1.43
C TYR A 54 7.88 -15.72 0.08
N SER A 55 7.87 -14.73 -0.81
CA SER A 55 8.62 -14.76 -2.06
C SER A 55 10.14 -14.79 -1.83
N ILE A 56 10.66 -14.01 -0.87
CA ILE A 56 12.06 -14.09 -0.46
C ILE A 56 12.41 -15.46 0.12
N LYS A 57 11.55 -16.03 0.98
CA LYS A 57 11.75 -17.39 1.51
C LYS A 57 11.75 -18.43 0.38
N TYR A 58 10.89 -18.27 -0.61
CA TYR A 58 10.84 -19.13 -1.79
C TYR A 58 12.16 -19.07 -2.59
N LEU A 59 12.65 -17.88 -2.88
CA LEU A 59 13.95 -17.65 -3.52
C LEU A 59 15.12 -18.27 -2.74
N ARG A 60 15.18 -18.00 -1.43
CA ARG A 60 16.24 -18.53 -0.56
C ARG A 60 16.25 -20.05 -0.50
N ASN A 61 15.07 -20.67 -0.44
CA ASN A 61 14.93 -22.12 -0.45
C ASN A 61 15.44 -22.71 -1.77
N TYR A 62 15.10 -22.09 -2.91
CA TYR A 62 15.61 -22.51 -4.22
C TYR A 62 17.13 -22.41 -4.31
N ASN A 63 17.71 -21.30 -3.83
CA ASN A 63 19.16 -21.07 -3.81
C ASN A 63 19.89 -21.77 -2.64
N LYS A 64 19.19 -22.57 -1.82
CA LYS A 64 19.74 -23.32 -0.67
C LYS A 64 20.48 -22.44 0.34
N ILE A 65 20.02 -21.21 0.55
CA ILE A 65 20.63 -20.29 1.51
C ILE A 65 20.36 -20.75 2.94
N ASN A 66 21.41 -20.75 3.77
CA ASN A 66 21.31 -21.12 5.18
C ASN A 66 20.29 -20.26 5.92
N LYS A 67 19.38 -20.89 6.68
CA LYS A 67 18.33 -20.22 7.47
C LYS A 67 18.87 -19.22 8.50
N LYS A 68 20.11 -19.38 8.97
CA LYS A 68 20.77 -18.46 9.92
C LYS A 68 21.11 -17.09 9.29
N ILE A 69 21.16 -17.00 7.97
CA ILE A 69 21.43 -15.74 7.27
C ILE A 69 20.17 -14.87 7.29
N ASN A 70 20.34 -13.55 7.44
CA ASN A 70 19.24 -12.58 7.49
C ASN A 70 18.35 -12.65 6.22
N SER A 71 17.02 -12.71 6.40
CA SER A 71 16.01 -12.71 5.31
C SER A 71 15.52 -11.34 4.88
N TYR A 72 15.90 -10.29 5.60
CA TYR A 72 15.46 -8.94 5.30
C TYR A 72 16.12 -8.44 4.01
N ILE A 73 15.30 -7.87 3.12
CA ILE A 73 15.76 -7.19 1.90
C ILE A 73 16.54 -5.96 2.34
N PRO A 74 17.86 -5.91 2.11
CA PRO A 74 18.67 -4.76 2.53
C PRO A 74 18.21 -3.51 1.76
N ASN A 75 18.23 -2.34 2.39
CA ASN A 75 17.89 -1.10 1.69
C ASN A 75 19.07 -0.69 0.80
N LYS A 76 18.86 -0.48 -0.50
CA LYS A 76 19.92 -0.08 -1.44
C LYS A 76 20.63 1.21 -0.98
N ASN A 77 19.89 2.13 -0.34
CA ASN A 77 20.44 3.41 0.16
C ASN A 77 21.40 3.26 1.35
N ASP A 78 21.47 2.10 2.00
CA ASP A 78 22.40 1.86 3.11
C ASP A 78 23.85 1.58 2.62
N PHE A 79 24.05 1.47 1.30
CA PHE A 79 25.31 1.06 0.70
C PHE A 79 26.01 2.20 -0.01
N LYS A 80 27.35 2.22 0.07
CA LYS A 80 28.19 3.23 -0.61
C LYS A 80 28.20 3.09 -2.13
N ASN A 81 27.95 1.89 -2.64
CA ASN A 81 27.91 1.57 -4.06
C ASN A 81 27.10 0.30 -4.31
N ASP A 82 26.68 0.12 -5.57
CA ASP A 82 25.84 -0.99 -6.00
C ASP A 82 26.53 -2.35 -5.85
N GLU A 83 27.84 -2.42 -6.01
CA GLU A 83 28.58 -3.69 -5.87
C GLU A 83 28.49 -4.25 -4.44
N ASN A 84 28.59 -3.38 -3.42
CA ASN A 84 28.39 -3.79 -2.03
C ASN A 84 26.96 -4.28 -1.78
N PHE A 85 25.97 -3.63 -2.39
CA PHE A 85 24.58 -4.06 -2.31
C PHE A 85 24.40 -5.44 -2.96
N TYR A 86 24.93 -5.65 -4.16
CA TYR A 86 24.85 -6.94 -4.87
C TYR A 86 25.58 -8.06 -4.14
N ASN A 87 26.73 -7.79 -3.52
CA ASN A 87 27.43 -8.76 -2.66
C ASN A 87 26.54 -9.21 -1.49
N VAL A 88 25.77 -8.30 -0.90
CA VAL A 88 24.82 -8.65 0.16
C VAL A 88 23.62 -9.43 -0.39
N LEU A 89 23.12 -9.10 -1.58
CA LEU A 89 22.05 -9.90 -2.24
C LEU A 89 22.51 -11.32 -2.55
N GLU A 90 23.75 -11.48 -3.03
CA GLU A 90 24.37 -12.79 -3.22
C GLU A 90 24.43 -13.57 -1.92
N GLN A 91 24.93 -12.95 -0.84
CA GLN A 91 25.07 -13.59 0.46
C GLN A 91 23.71 -13.99 1.07
N ARG A 92 22.71 -13.10 1.01
CA ARG A 92 21.41 -13.27 1.67
C ARG A 92 20.42 -14.10 0.86
N PHE A 93 20.50 -14.02 -0.46
CA PHE A 93 19.49 -14.58 -1.35
C PHE A 93 20.06 -15.49 -2.44
N GLY A 94 21.38 -15.55 -2.64
CA GLY A 94 22.00 -16.37 -3.69
C GLY A 94 21.82 -15.79 -5.09
N VAL A 95 21.63 -14.48 -5.19
CA VAL A 95 21.43 -13.75 -6.45
C VAL A 95 22.76 -13.18 -6.91
N ARG A 96 23.25 -13.66 -8.07
CA ARG A 96 24.59 -13.32 -8.59
C ARG A 96 24.57 -12.68 -9.96
N ASP A 97 23.61 -13.10 -10.77
CA ASP A 97 23.44 -12.71 -12.15
C ASP A 97 22.58 -11.45 -12.29
N GLU A 98 22.70 -10.84 -13.46
CA GLU A 98 21.99 -9.62 -13.81
C GLU A 98 20.47 -9.76 -13.68
N LYS A 99 19.86 -10.84 -14.21
CA LYS A 99 18.39 -11.03 -14.14
C LYS A 99 17.88 -10.96 -12.70
N GLY A 100 18.55 -11.66 -11.79
CA GLY A 100 18.17 -11.65 -10.38
C GLY A 100 18.43 -10.30 -9.70
N ARG A 101 19.52 -9.59 -10.07
CA ARG A 101 19.83 -8.24 -9.53
C ARG A 101 18.78 -7.22 -9.97
N THR A 102 18.35 -7.26 -11.23
CA THR A 102 17.33 -6.36 -11.79
C THR A 102 16.00 -6.40 -11.01
N ILE A 103 15.61 -7.55 -10.47
CA ILE A 103 14.40 -7.66 -9.62
C ILE A 103 14.49 -6.72 -8.41
N PHE A 104 15.66 -6.67 -7.77
CA PHE A 104 15.88 -5.79 -6.62
C PHE A 104 16.08 -4.35 -7.05
N ASP A 105 16.77 -4.09 -8.16
CA ASP A 105 16.89 -2.73 -8.67
C ASP A 105 15.52 -2.11 -9.03
N ASN A 106 14.63 -2.89 -9.64
CA ASN A 106 13.25 -2.47 -9.92
C ASN A 106 12.48 -2.14 -8.64
N LEU A 107 12.67 -2.94 -7.57
CA LEU A 107 12.06 -2.68 -6.27
C LEU A 107 12.48 -1.32 -5.67
N PHE A 108 13.71 -0.88 -5.95
CA PHE A 108 14.27 0.40 -5.48
C PHE A 108 14.26 1.50 -6.55
N SER A 109 13.56 1.30 -7.68
CA SER A 109 13.47 2.28 -8.78
C SER A 109 12.80 3.60 -8.37
N THR A 110 11.97 3.56 -7.33
CA THR A 110 11.31 4.71 -6.72
C THR A 110 11.45 4.65 -5.20
N ASN A 111 11.02 5.71 -4.50
CA ASN A 111 11.03 5.74 -3.04
C ASN A 111 9.88 4.90 -2.40
N LEU A 112 8.97 4.34 -3.21
CA LEU A 112 7.77 3.65 -2.75
C LEU A 112 8.06 2.51 -1.78
N TYR A 113 9.04 1.65 -2.11
CA TYR A 113 9.43 0.55 -1.22
C TYR A 113 9.93 1.04 0.13
N ASN A 114 10.70 2.13 0.13
CA ASN A 114 11.26 2.71 1.36
C ASN A 114 10.16 3.31 2.23
N GLU A 115 9.19 4.02 1.65
CA GLU A 115 8.02 4.53 2.36
C GLU A 115 7.21 3.39 2.96
N PHE A 116 6.81 2.42 2.13
CA PHE A 116 6.07 1.25 2.57
C PHE A 116 6.78 0.51 3.71
N ASN A 117 8.08 0.23 3.56
CA ASN A 117 8.82 -0.52 4.55
C ASN A 117 9.03 0.28 5.85
N LYS A 118 9.20 1.60 5.78
CA LYS A 118 9.25 2.45 6.98
C LYS A 118 7.91 2.49 7.72
N MET A 119 6.79 2.62 6.99
CA MET A 119 5.44 2.55 7.59
C MET A 119 5.23 1.24 8.34
N GLN A 120 5.58 0.10 7.73
CA GLN A 120 5.48 -1.22 8.37
C GLN A 120 6.39 -1.36 9.59
N ASN A 121 7.59 -0.78 9.54
CA ASN A 121 8.50 -0.83 10.68
C ASN A 121 8.02 0.07 11.83
N ASN A 122 7.46 1.24 11.52
CA ASN A 122 6.85 2.13 12.50
C ASN A 122 5.63 1.49 13.16
N GLU A 123 4.74 0.88 12.38
CA GLU A 123 3.57 0.14 12.87
C GLU A 123 3.97 -0.92 13.91
N LYS A 124 5.00 -1.70 13.59
CA LYS A 124 5.51 -2.78 14.44
C LYS A 124 6.11 -2.28 15.77
N HIS A 125 6.72 -1.10 15.78
CA HIS A 125 7.56 -0.64 16.89
C HIS A 125 7.03 0.59 17.64
N SER A 126 6.04 1.28 17.11
CA SER A 126 5.52 2.54 17.67
C SER A 126 4.00 2.51 17.76
N SER A 127 3.31 2.77 16.66
CA SER A 127 1.85 2.86 16.61
C SER A 127 1.34 2.53 15.22
N ILE A 128 0.08 2.10 15.13
CA ILE A 128 -0.63 1.87 13.87
C ILE A 128 -0.52 3.07 12.93
N ASN A 129 -0.54 2.86 11.60
CA ASN A 129 -0.54 3.98 10.66
C ASN A 129 -1.87 4.72 10.78
N ILE A 130 -1.78 5.99 11.17
CA ILE A 130 -2.92 6.89 11.38
C ILE A 130 -3.27 7.56 10.05
N HIS A 131 -4.55 7.91 9.92
CA HIS A 131 -5.09 8.55 8.74
C HIS A 131 -5.75 9.88 9.09
N ARG A 132 -5.58 10.86 8.21
CA ARG A 132 -6.37 12.09 8.18
C ARG A 132 -7.45 11.97 7.11
N LYS A 133 -8.60 12.60 7.34
CA LYS A 133 -9.74 12.54 6.44
C LYS A 133 -10.03 13.92 5.87
N ASN A 134 -10.04 14.01 4.55
CA ASN A 134 -10.59 15.16 3.84
C ASN A 134 -12.05 14.89 3.49
N ILE A 135 -12.93 15.77 3.95
CA ILE A 135 -14.34 15.81 3.63
C ILE A 135 -14.54 16.68 2.38
N ILE A 136 -15.26 16.13 1.40
CA ILE A 136 -15.65 16.82 0.17
C ILE A 136 -17.17 16.86 0.12
N GLU A 137 -17.73 18.05 0.29
CA GLU A 137 -19.16 18.31 0.28
C GLU A 137 -19.50 19.14 -0.94
N ASN A 138 -20.42 18.68 -1.78
CA ASN A 138 -20.95 19.49 -2.88
C ASN A 138 -22.41 19.81 -2.57
N SER A 139 -22.83 21.03 -2.87
CA SER A 139 -24.24 21.43 -2.83
C SER A 139 -24.66 21.97 -4.19
N GLY A 140 -25.92 21.73 -4.57
CA GLY A 140 -26.54 22.42 -5.70
C GLY A 140 -26.94 23.83 -5.29
N SER A 141 -28.24 24.17 -5.36
CA SER A 141 -28.72 25.52 -5.05
C SER A 141 -29.39 25.58 -3.67
N GLY A 142 -29.15 26.66 -2.93
CA GLY A 142 -29.75 26.93 -1.61
C GLY A 142 -29.84 28.42 -1.34
N VAL A 143 -30.86 28.85 -0.57
CA VAL A 143 -31.08 30.25 -0.19
C VAL A 143 -30.94 30.41 1.31
N TYR A 144 -30.11 31.35 1.75
CA TYR A 144 -29.76 31.56 3.15
C TYR A 144 -29.89 33.03 3.57
N GLY A 145 -30.26 33.27 4.83
CA GLY A 145 -30.37 34.62 5.39
C GLY A 145 -31.26 35.56 4.56
N ASN A 146 -30.76 36.76 4.27
CA ASN A 146 -31.42 37.79 3.46
C ASN A 146 -31.41 37.48 1.95
N ASN A 147 -31.93 36.32 1.54
CA ASN A 147 -31.98 35.85 0.16
C ASN A 147 -30.60 35.66 -0.51
N ILE A 148 -29.57 35.29 0.24
CA ILE A 148 -28.26 34.95 -0.33
C ILE A 148 -28.38 33.58 -1.00
N LEU A 149 -28.25 33.57 -2.33
CA LEU A 149 -28.27 32.37 -3.13
C LEU A 149 -26.86 31.77 -3.21
N ILE A 150 -26.70 30.54 -2.74
CA ILE A 150 -25.50 29.74 -2.91
C ILE A 150 -25.81 28.68 -3.97
N ASN A 151 -25.01 28.65 -5.03
CA ASN A 151 -25.17 27.71 -6.14
C ASN A 151 -23.88 26.95 -6.40
N ASN A 152 -23.98 25.61 -6.48
CA ASN A 152 -22.93 24.72 -6.96
C ASN A 152 -21.60 24.93 -6.23
N VAL A 153 -21.63 24.88 -4.90
CA VAL A 153 -20.42 25.02 -4.09
C VAL A 153 -19.85 23.67 -3.72
N THR A 154 -18.54 23.53 -3.91
CA THR A 154 -17.71 22.44 -3.37
C THR A 154 -16.92 22.96 -2.18
N ILE A 155 -17.10 22.32 -1.03
CA ILE A 155 -16.32 22.55 0.18
C ILE A 155 -15.36 21.36 0.34
N ILE A 156 -14.08 21.65 0.48
CA ILE A 156 -13.05 20.66 0.82
C ILE A 156 -12.43 21.10 2.14
N ARG A 157 -12.52 20.25 3.16
CA ARG A 157 -11.98 20.53 4.49
C ARG A 157 -11.39 19.28 5.13
N ASP A 158 -10.47 19.49 6.06
CA ASP A 158 -10.04 18.42 6.96
C ASP A 158 -11.17 18.11 7.96
N GLU A 159 -11.31 16.85 8.37
CA GLU A 159 -12.30 16.42 9.36
C GLU A 159 -12.09 17.13 10.70
N ASP A 160 -10.83 17.45 11.03
CA ASP A 160 -10.44 18.18 12.26
C ASP A 160 -10.55 19.71 12.13
N SER A 161 -11.04 20.23 10.99
CA SER A 161 -11.25 21.67 10.80
C SER A 161 -12.44 22.17 11.63
N ASP A 162 -12.22 23.22 12.43
CA ASP A 162 -13.27 23.92 13.19
C ASP A 162 -14.34 24.57 12.30
N SER A 163 -14.02 24.82 11.03
CA SER A 163 -14.94 25.36 10.03
C SER A 163 -15.45 24.28 9.08
N LYS A 164 -16.77 24.20 8.91
CA LYS A 164 -17.51 23.46 7.89
C LYS A 164 -17.56 24.21 6.54
N GLY A 165 -16.88 25.34 6.42
CA GLY A 165 -16.54 25.97 5.14
C GLY A 165 -17.17 27.33 4.91
N ILE A 166 -18.50 27.45 4.95
CA ILE A 166 -19.20 28.70 4.61
C ILE A 166 -19.79 29.36 5.86
N VAL A 167 -19.37 30.60 6.11
CA VAL A 167 -19.90 31.46 7.17
C VAL A 167 -20.54 32.70 6.55
N ILE A 168 -21.77 33.00 6.96
CA ILE A 168 -22.52 34.21 6.57
C ILE A 168 -23.07 34.84 7.85
N ASP A 169 -22.86 36.15 8.02
CA ASP A 169 -23.31 36.90 9.21
C ASP A 169 -22.88 36.24 10.53
N ASP A 170 -21.60 35.84 10.62
CA ASP A 170 -21.00 35.12 11.76
C ASP A 170 -21.69 33.79 12.12
N LYS A 171 -22.49 33.24 11.20
CA LYS A 171 -23.14 31.93 11.34
C LYS A 171 -22.69 30.99 10.24
N GLU A 172 -22.29 29.81 10.68
CA GLU A 172 -21.97 28.71 9.77
C GLU A 172 -23.25 28.18 9.11
N ILE A 173 -23.17 28.00 7.79
CA ILE A 173 -24.30 27.59 6.98
C ILE A 173 -24.32 26.07 6.81
N ASP A 174 -25.47 25.47 7.12
CA ASP A 174 -25.72 24.05 6.87
C ASP A 174 -26.13 23.82 5.41
N ILE A 175 -25.23 23.26 4.61
CA ILE A 175 -25.45 22.93 3.20
C ILE A 175 -26.00 21.53 2.95
N THR A 176 -26.16 20.71 4.00
CA THR A 176 -26.59 19.31 3.88
C THR A 176 -28.03 19.15 3.38
N LYS A 177 -28.83 20.22 3.49
CA LYS A 177 -30.23 20.27 3.06
C LYS A 177 -30.42 20.83 1.66
N ASN A 178 -29.36 21.26 0.99
CA ASN A 178 -29.45 21.80 -0.36
C ASN A 178 -29.79 20.70 -1.36
N GLU A 179 -30.55 21.08 -2.39
CA GLU A 179 -30.80 20.19 -3.52
C GLU A 179 -29.47 19.79 -4.17
N GLY A 180 -29.33 18.52 -4.54
CA GLY A 180 -28.09 18.00 -5.13
C GLY A 180 -26.91 17.88 -4.16
N TYR A 181 -27.16 17.91 -2.84
CA TYR A 181 -26.10 17.68 -1.86
C TYR A 181 -25.45 16.30 -2.03
N THR A 182 -24.13 16.26 -2.05
CA THR A 182 -23.33 15.02 -2.05
C THR A 182 -22.19 15.13 -1.05
N TYR A 183 -21.81 13.98 -0.51
CA TYR A 183 -20.75 13.83 0.48
C TYR A 183 -19.79 12.74 0.02
N ASN A 184 -18.49 13.01 0.10
CA ASN A 184 -17.45 12.03 -0.15
C ASN A 184 -16.26 12.25 0.80
N GLU A 185 -15.57 11.17 1.15
CA GLU A 185 -14.38 11.21 2.00
C GLU A 185 -13.17 10.76 1.19
N LYS A 186 -12.05 11.47 1.37
CA LYS A 186 -10.73 11.00 0.94
C LYS A 186 -9.85 10.78 2.16
N LEU A 187 -9.24 9.61 2.23
CA LEU A 187 -8.39 9.23 3.34
C LEU A 187 -6.93 9.37 2.94
N TYR A 188 -6.10 9.93 3.82
CA TYR A 188 -4.67 10.09 3.60
C TYR A 188 -3.89 9.50 4.76
N PHE A 189 -2.76 8.85 4.49
CA PHE A 189 -1.83 8.46 5.54
C PHE A 189 -1.11 9.70 6.08
N GLU A 190 -1.12 9.92 7.40
CA GLU A 190 -0.40 11.05 8.01
C GLU A 190 1.12 10.95 7.80
N TYR A 191 1.64 9.73 7.72
CA TYR A 191 3.08 9.48 7.64
C TYR A 191 3.74 10.08 6.39
N ASN A 192 3.10 9.94 5.22
CA ASN A 192 3.66 10.35 3.92
C ASN A 192 2.74 11.28 3.14
N ASP A 193 1.62 11.70 3.73
CA ASP A 193 0.61 12.57 3.12
C ASP A 193 0.02 12.04 1.80
N ARG A 194 0.02 10.72 1.63
CA ARG A 194 -0.48 10.07 0.41
C ARG A 194 -1.92 9.61 0.59
N GLU A 195 -2.72 9.80 -0.44
CA GLU A 195 -4.08 9.25 -0.49
C GLU A 195 -4.02 7.71 -0.38
N VAL A 196 -4.79 7.15 0.53
CA VAL A 196 -4.65 5.77 1.00
C VAL A 196 -4.85 4.77 -0.14
N PHE A 197 -5.91 4.91 -0.93
CA PHE A 197 -6.23 3.92 -1.96
C PHE A 197 -5.23 3.95 -3.12
N SER A 198 -4.81 5.14 -3.54
CA SER A 198 -3.75 5.34 -4.54
C SER A 198 -2.42 4.77 -4.04
N PHE A 199 -2.05 5.00 -2.78
CA PHE A 199 -0.82 4.44 -2.22
C PHE A 199 -0.86 2.90 -2.18
N LEU A 200 -1.97 2.32 -1.70
CA LEU A 200 -2.13 0.87 -1.64
C LEU A 200 -2.10 0.21 -3.02
N ASP A 201 -2.66 0.86 -4.04
CA ASP A 201 -2.62 0.40 -5.44
C ASP A 201 -1.19 0.34 -6.00
N GLU A 202 -0.41 1.40 -5.76
CA GLU A 202 1.01 1.42 -6.13
C GLU A 202 1.81 0.35 -5.40
N VAL A 203 1.61 0.19 -4.09
CA VAL A 203 2.28 -0.86 -3.30
C VAL A 203 1.86 -2.24 -3.78
N TYR A 204 0.58 -2.45 -4.13
CA TYR A 204 0.10 -3.70 -4.71
C TYR A 204 0.87 -4.04 -5.99
N HIS A 205 0.96 -3.11 -6.94
CA HIS A 205 1.68 -3.34 -8.19
C HIS A 205 3.16 -3.64 -7.98
N MET A 206 3.83 -2.87 -7.12
CA MET A 206 5.22 -3.11 -6.74
C MET A 206 5.43 -4.52 -6.16
N VAL A 207 4.58 -4.92 -5.20
CA VAL A 207 4.70 -6.23 -4.54
C VAL A 207 4.32 -7.37 -5.48
N ASN A 208 3.25 -7.23 -6.26
CA ASN A 208 2.82 -8.21 -7.23
C ASN A 208 3.92 -8.48 -8.27
N ASN A 209 4.48 -7.43 -8.86
CA ASN A 209 5.58 -7.57 -9.82
C ASN A 209 6.79 -8.23 -9.16
N PHE A 210 7.18 -7.81 -7.96
CA PHE A 210 8.27 -8.45 -7.22
C PHE A 210 8.02 -9.96 -6.98
N VAL A 211 6.80 -10.36 -6.64
CA VAL A 211 6.44 -11.78 -6.44
C VAL A 211 6.52 -12.57 -7.75
N LEU A 212 6.02 -12.01 -8.85
CA LEU A 212 6.04 -12.64 -10.17
C LEU A 212 7.46 -12.75 -10.74
N ASP A 213 8.26 -11.69 -10.63
CA ASP A 213 9.64 -11.66 -11.10
C ASP A 213 10.50 -12.72 -10.40
N ILE A 214 10.32 -12.89 -9.08
CA ILE A 214 11.00 -13.93 -8.31
C ILE A 214 10.61 -15.33 -8.79
N LYS A 215 9.33 -15.54 -9.10
CA LYS A 215 8.82 -16.81 -9.60
C LYS A 215 9.41 -17.13 -10.97
N GLU A 216 9.34 -16.18 -11.89
CA GLU A 216 9.87 -16.30 -13.25
C GLU A 216 11.37 -16.58 -13.23
N TYR A 217 12.14 -15.85 -12.40
CA TYR A 217 13.57 -16.06 -12.24
C TYR A 217 13.93 -17.48 -11.77
N ILE A 218 13.13 -18.06 -10.88
CA ILE A 218 13.33 -19.42 -10.40
C ILE A 218 12.98 -20.46 -11.47
N GLU A 219 11.92 -20.23 -12.24
CA GLU A 219 11.47 -21.14 -13.30
C GLU A 219 12.42 -21.15 -14.50
N ASN A 220 12.80 -19.98 -15.01
CA ASN A 220 13.76 -19.88 -16.11
C ASN A 220 15.11 -20.56 -15.78
N ARG A 221 15.55 -20.49 -14.52
CA ARG A 221 16.76 -21.19 -14.07
C ARG A 221 16.60 -22.68 -13.85
N ARG A 222 15.38 -23.18 -13.68
CA ARG A 222 15.12 -24.64 -13.64
C ARG A 222 15.28 -25.22 -15.04
N ASP A 223 14.81 -24.50 -16.05
CA ASP A 223 14.89 -24.91 -17.44
C ASP A 223 16.35 -24.87 -17.94
N GLU A 224 17.11 -23.83 -17.56
CA GLU A 224 18.56 -23.75 -17.85
C GLU A 224 19.40 -24.82 -17.13
N ARG A 225 18.94 -25.32 -15.97
CA ARG A 225 19.64 -26.35 -15.17
C ARG A 225 19.22 -27.78 -15.52
N GLY A 226 18.40 -27.98 -16.55
CA GLY A 226 18.04 -29.29 -17.10
C GLY A 226 17.69 -30.33 -16.03
N ARG A 227 16.45 -30.32 -15.54
CA ARG A 227 15.92 -31.47 -14.81
C ARG A 227 15.14 -32.39 -15.74
N TYR A 228 15.82 -33.46 -16.13
CA TYR A 228 15.23 -34.80 -16.24
C TYR A 228 14.63 -35.24 -14.90
#